data_AF-A0A7S3AMS1-F1
#
_entry.id   AF-A0A7S3AMS1-F1
#
_cell.length_a   1.000
_cell.length_b   1.000
_cell.length_c   1.000
_cell.angle_alpha   90.00
_cell.angle_beta   90.00
_cell.angle_gamma   90.00
#
_symmetry.space_group_name_H-M   'P 1'
#
loop_
_entity.id
_entity.type
_entity.pdbx_description
1 polymer ?
#
loop_
_entity_poly.entity_id
_entity_poly.type
_entity_poly.pdbx_seq_one_letter_code
_entity_poly.pdbx_strand_id
1 'polypeptide(L)'
;PQPVHLCLASLGTVAEMAGLDNSNSLQRLISNSLARRFPPRVANSGDNVGMTISTLREVERGAAAVIMLCVDLTEQVVAEAINAHANHVITYSPTPSAPLRVLSADDITGRICLRCATNAIAVHSLSSACTNAPGGLTDWLAASLAPGTVSPISAHPEVEGAGEGRVLDATQALPLSALIYQLKEVLQVHHLRLALGVSVDEQSFAKAQECC
;
A
#
# COMPACT_ATOMS: atom_id res chain seq x y z
N PRO A 1 -22.77 8.89 6.08
CA PRO A 1 -21.85 7.82 6.52
C PRO A 1 -21.85 6.67 5.49
N GLN A 2 -20.93 6.71 4.53
CA GLN A 2 -20.76 5.61 3.59
C GLN A 2 -20.01 4.45 4.28
N PRO A 3 -20.31 3.19 3.95
CA PRO A 3 -19.64 2.05 4.55
C PRO A 3 -18.18 2.02 4.11
N VAL A 4 -17.28 1.94 5.09
CA VAL A 4 -15.87 1.61 4.85
C VAL A 4 -15.85 0.15 4.38
N HIS A 5 -15.48 -0.09 3.12
CA HIS A 5 -15.35 -1.43 2.57
C HIS A 5 -14.18 -2.14 3.26
N LEU A 6 -14.49 -2.91 4.30
CA LEU A 6 -13.56 -3.78 5.01
C LEU A 6 -13.15 -4.92 4.05
N CYS A 7 -12.01 -4.75 3.37
CA CYS A 7 -11.46 -5.82 2.54
C CYS A 7 -10.73 -6.81 3.46
N LEU A 8 -11.48 -7.75 4.05
CA LEU A 8 -10.93 -8.94 4.71
C LEU A 8 -10.34 -9.84 3.63
N ALA A 9 -9.11 -9.54 3.19
CA ALA A 9 -8.36 -10.51 2.42
C ALA A 9 -7.91 -11.61 3.38
N SER A 10 -8.58 -12.76 3.37
CA SER A 10 -7.99 -13.97 3.92
C SER A 10 -6.79 -14.31 3.04
N LEU A 11 -5.61 -13.85 3.43
CA LEU A 11 -4.38 -14.50 2.98
C LEU A 11 -4.56 -15.97 3.35
N GLY A 12 -4.61 -16.83 2.33
CA GLY A 12 -4.98 -18.23 2.45
C GLY A 12 -4.26 -18.90 3.62
N THR A 13 -4.92 -19.92 4.18
CA THR A 13 -4.42 -20.76 5.28
C THR A 13 -2.90 -20.93 5.18
N VAL A 14 -2.16 -20.33 6.11
CA VAL A 14 -0.69 -20.47 6.23
C VAL A 14 -0.35 -21.86 6.82
N ALA A 15 -1.12 -22.89 6.43
CA ALA A 15 -1.12 -24.20 7.06
C ALA A 15 -0.09 -25.17 6.47
N GLU A 16 0.65 -24.81 5.43
CA GLU A 16 1.69 -25.66 4.85
C GLU A 16 3.03 -24.94 4.70
N MET A 17 3.62 -24.58 5.84
CA MET A 17 5.07 -24.37 5.92
C MET A 17 5.62 -25.19 7.08
N ALA A 18 5.94 -26.44 6.78
CA ALA A 18 6.63 -27.35 7.67
C ALA A 18 7.99 -26.74 8.10
N GLY A 19 8.22 -26.69 9.42
CA GLY A 19 9.52 -26.33 10.01
C GLY A 19 9.59 -24.92 10.59
N LEU A 20 8.71 -24.57 11.55
CA LEU A 20 8.90 -23.36 12.35
C LEU A 20 9.77 -23.66 13.58
N ASP A 21 11.08 -23.49 13.41
CA ASP A 21 12.03 -23.26 14.49
C ASP A 21 11.47 -22.21 15.47
N ASN A 22 11.85 -22.28 16.74
CA ASN A 22 11.49 -21.32 17.80
C ASN A 22 12.03 -19.88 17.57
N SER A 23 12.53 -19.56 16.37
CA SER A 23 13.23 -18.32 16.02
C SER A 23 12.49 -17.38 15.07
N ASN A 24 11.33 -17.76 14.52
CA ASN A 24 10.61 -16.95 13.52
C ASN A 24 9.23 -16.47 14.01
N SER A 25 9.19 -15.21 14.45
CA SER A 25 7.96 -14.52 14.81
C SER A 25 7.07 -14.22 13.61
N LEU A 26 5.75 -14.16 13.83
CA LEU A 26 4.79 -13.73 12.80
C LEU A 26 5.14 -12.35 12.24
N GLN A 27 5.56 -11.42 13.11
CA GLN A 27 6.01 -10.08 12.73
C GLN A 27 7.18 -10.14 11.73
N ARG A 28 8.16 -11.02 11.97
CA ARG A 28 9.31 -11.22 11.08
C ARG A 28 8.92 -11.88 9.76
N LEU A 29 8.02 -12.87 9.80
CA LEU A 29 7.51 -13.52 8.59
C LEU A 29 6.77 -12.53 7.68
N ILE A 30 5.90 -11.70 8.25
CA ILE A 30 5.19 -10.65 7.52
C ILE A 30 6.17 -9.62 6.98
N SER A 31 7.06 -9.09 7.82
CA SER A 31 8.07 -8.09 7.40
C SER A 31 8.95 -8.61 6.26
N ASN A 32 9.43 -9.84 6.35
CA ASN A 32 10.24 -10.45 5.28
C ASN A 32 9.44 -10.66 4.00
N SER A 33 8.16 -11.03 4.12
CA SER A 33 7.31 -11.27 2.95
C SER A 33 6.97 -9.97 2.23
N LEU A 34 6.67 -8.91 2.99
CA LEU A 34 6.46 -7.57 2.47
C LEU A 34 7.75 -7.03 1.85
N ALA A 35 8.90 -7.16 2.51
CA ALA A 35 10.18 -6.69 1.98
C ALA A 35 10.63 -7.43 0.70
N ARG A 36 10.21 -8.69 0.50
CA ARG A 36 10.42 -9.38 -0.78
C ARG A 36 9.57 -8.79 -1.90
N ARG A 37 8.33 -8.39 -1.59
CA ARG A 37 7.36 -7.90 -2.59
C ARG A 37 7.50 -6.41 -2.89
N PHE A 38 7.75 -5.63 -1.85
CA PHE A 38 7.88 -4.17 -1.81
C PHE A 38 9.17 -3.81 -1.07
N PRO A 39 10.33 -3.92 -1.73
CA PRO A 39 11.61 -3.72 -1.07
C PRO A 39 11.75 -2.30 -0.50
N PRO A 40 12.09 -2.12 0.79
CA PRO A 40 12.22 -0.78 1.38
C PRO A 40 13.19 0.14 0.64
N ARG A 41 14.21 -0.42 -0.03
CA ARG A 41 15.20 0.33 -0.80
C ARG A 41 14.62 1.07 -2.02
N VAL A 42 13.45 0.69 -2.51
CA VAL A 42 12.80 1.39 -3.65
C VAL A 42 11.86 2.50 -3.18
N ALA A 43 11.73 2.72 -1.87
CA ALA A 43 10.95 3.84 -1.33
C ALA A 43 11.67 5.18 -1.57
N ASN A 44 10.87 6.23 -1.67
CA ASN A 44 11.34 7.60 -1.75
C ASN A 44 12.10 8.01 -0.48
N SER A 45 13.05 8.93 -0.66
CA SER A 45 13.79 9.48 0.48
C SER A 45 12.84 10.19 1.45
N GLY A 46 12.92 9.82 2.74
CA GLY A 46 12.09 10.39 3.80
C GLY A 46 10.85 9.56 4.16
N ASP A 47 10.52 8.54 3.38
CA ASP A 47 9.40 7.65 3.71
C ASP A 47 9.74 6.75 4.90
N ASN A 48 8.78 6.62 5.82
CA ASN A 48 8.84 5.66 6.90
C ASN A 48 8.20 4.33 6.46
N VAL A 49 9.00 3.44 5.86
CA VAL A 49 8.58 2.11 5.40
C VAL A 49 9.03 1.02 6.35
N GLY A 50 8.29 -0.09 6.40
CA GLY A 50 8.58 -1.20 7.30
C GLY A 50 7.66 -1.23 8.52
N MET A 51 8.06 -1.97 9.55
CA MET A 51 7.31 -2.03 10.81
C MET A 51 7.45 -0.73 11.59
N THR A 52 6.36 0.02 11.71
CA THR A 52 6.32 1.31 12.43
C THR A 52 5.88 1.17 13.88
N ILE A 53 5.11 0.13 14.20
CA ILE A 53 4.71 -0.24 15.56
C ILE A 53 4.88 -1.76 15.70
N SER A 54 5.68 -2.21 16.65
CA SER A 54 5.84 -3.63 16.99
C SER A 54 5.03 -4.01 18.22
N THR A 55 4.88 -5.32 18.46
CA THR A 55 4.18 -5.83 19.65
C THR A 55 5.11 -6.68 20.49
N LEU A 56 4.92 -6.62 21.82
CA LEU A 56 5.63 -7.46 22.78
C LEU A 56 4.99 -8.84 22.92
N ARG A 57 3.71 -8.98 22.55
CA ARG A 57 2.96 -10.23 22.55
C ARG A 57 2.84 -10.73 21.12
N GLU A 58 3.22 -11.99 20.92
CA GLU A 58 3.02 -12.68 19.64
C GLU A 58 1.72 -13.46 19.62
N VAL A 59 1.27 -13.77 18.40
CA VAL A 59 0.17 -14.70 18.16
C VAL A 59 0.62 -16.09 18.59
N GLU A 60 -0.17 -16.75 19.44
CA GLU A 60 0.14 -18.09 19.93
C GLU A 60 0.23 -19.09 18.77
N ARG A 61 1.14 -20.07 18.87
CA ARG A 61 1.27 -21.11 17.84
C ARG A 61 -0.06 -21.86 17.70
N GLY A 62 -0.60 -21.87 16.49
CA GLY A 62 -1.89 -22.50 16.17
C GLY A 62 -3.10 -21.57 16.27
N ALA A 63 -2.94 -20.34 16.74
CA ALA A 63 -3.98 -19.32 16.65
C ALA A 63 -4.00 -18.69 15.24
N ALA A 64 -5.18 -18.25 14.80
CA ALA A 64 -5.34 -17.55 13.53
C ALA A 64 -4.68 -16.17 13.60
N ALA A 65 -3.88 -15.84 12.58
CA ALA A 65 -3.39 -14.48 12.37
C ALA A 65 -4.41 -13.70 11.54
N VAL A 66 -4.92 -12.61 12.08
CA VAL A 66 -5.80 -11.67 11.39
C VAL A 66 -4.99 -10.44 11.03
N ILE A 67 -4.85 -10.19 9.72
CA ILE A 67 -4.12 -9.06 9.15
C ILE A 67 -5.13 -8.13 8.48
N MET A 68 -5.16 -6.87 8.89
CA MET A 68 -6.00 -5.84 8.28
C MET A 68 -5.17 -4.98 7.32
N LEU A 69 -5.75 -4.59 6.19
CA LEU A 69 -5.13 -3.66 5.24
C LEU A 69 -5.88 -2.32 5.31
N CYS A 70 -5.15 -1.20 5.31
CA CYS A 70 -5.75 0.12 5.23
C CYS A 70 -4.89 1.10 4.42
N VAL A 71 -5.49 2.20 3.96
CA VAL A 71 -4.73 3.31 3.38
C VAL A 71 -4.14 4.16 4.50
N ASP A 72 -5.00 4.67 5.38
CA ASP A 72 -4.62 5.49 6.54
C ASP A 72 -5.03 4.82 7.84
N LEU A 73 -4.11 4.76 8.81
CA LEU A 73 -4.39 4.24 10.14
C LEU A 73 -5.00 5.33 11.03
N THR A 74 -6.32 5.48 10.99
CA THR A 74 -7.07 6.42 11.84
C THR A 74 -7.51 5.77 13.16
N GLU A 75 -7.96 6.57 14.14
CA GLU A 75 -8.51 6.03 15.39
C GLU A 75 -9.73 5.11 15.18
N GLN A 76 -10.50 5.37 14.12
CA GLN A 76 -11.65 4.54 13.74
C GLN A 76 -11.17 3.19 13.17
N VAL A 77 -10.18 3.21 12.28
CA VAL A 77 -9.55 2.00 11.73
C VAL A 77 -8.90 1.17 12.84
N VAL A 78 -8.27 1.80 13.84
CA VAL A 78 -7.77 1.08 15.02
C VAL A 78 -8.92 0.41 15.79
N ALA A 79 -10.08 1.06 15.93
CA ALA A 79 -11.23 0.45 16.56
C ALA A 79 -11.76 -0.75 15.77
N GLU A 80 -11.79 -0.65 14.43
CA GLU A 80 -12.16 -1.76 13.53
C GLU A 80 -11.18 -2.93 13.68
N ALA A 81 -9.87 -2.67 13.70
CA ALA A 81 -8.84 -3.70 13.93
C ALA A 81 -9.04 -4.44 15.25
N ILE A 82 -9.30 -3.70 16.35
CA ILE A 82 -9.56 -4.29 17.67
C ILE A 82 -10.81 -5.18 17.63
N ASN A 83 -11.90 -4.68 17.04
CA ASN A 83 -13.16 -5.42 16.93
C ASN A 83 -13.03 -6.68 16.06
N ALA A 84 -12.17 -6.63 15.04
CA ALA A 84 -11.86 -7.77 14.17
C ALA A 84 -10.82 -8.73 14.78
N HIS A 85 -10.32 -8.45 15.99
CA HIS A 85 -9.21 -9.18 16.61
C HIS A 85 -7.96 -9.27 15.72
N ALA A 86 -7.70 -8.21 14.93
CA ALA A 86 -6.51 -8.10 14.11
C ALA A 86 -5.26 -8.08 14.99
N ASN A 87 -4.23 -8.81 14.58
CA ASN A 87 -2.92 -8.80 15.24
C ASN A 87 -1.93 -7.91 14.49
N HIS A 88 -2.22 -7.64 13.21
CA HIS A 88 -1.38 -6.84 12.33
C HIS A 88 -2.24 -5.91 11.47
N VAL A 89 -1.71 -4.73 11.21
CA VAL A 89 -2.22 -3.80 10.22
C VAL A 89 -1.11 -3.50 9.22
N ILE A 90 -1.42 -3.58 7.93
CA ILE A 90 -0.55 -3.13 6.86
C ILE A 90 -1.18 -1.86 6.28
N THR A 91 -0.44 -0.76 6.32
CA THR A 91 -0.92 0.56 5.93
C THR A 91 -0.16 1.07 4.70
N TYR A 92 -0.84 1.82 3.83
CA TYR A 92 -0.16 2.58 2.79
C TYR A 92 0.57 3.77 3.41
N SER A 93 -0.15 4.66 4.09
CA SER A 93 0.41 5.85 4.73
C SER A 93 1.08 5.49 6.06
N PRO A 94 2.31 5.96 6.33
CA PRO A 94 3.00 5.65 7.57
C PRO A 94 2.35 6.28 8.79
N THR A 95 2.23 5.51 9.86
CA THR A 95 1.81 5.99 11.19
C THR A 95 2.70 5.35 12.25
N PRO A 96 3.49 6.13 13.01
CA PRO A 96 3.79 7.54 12.80
C PRO A 96 4.58 7.80 11.50
N SER A 97 4.35 8.95 10.85
CA SER A 97 5.07 9.35 9.62
C SER A 97 6.43 10.01 9.88
N ALA A 98 6.67 10.47 11.11
CA ALA A 98 7.92 11.08 11.54
C ALA A 98 8.32 10.57 12.95
N PRO A 99 9.59 10.68 13.34
CA PRO A 99 10.03 10.30 14.68
C PRO A 99 9.25 11.02 15.78
N LEU A 100 8.67 10.26 16.72
CA LEU A 100 7.95 10.80 17.87
C LEU A 100 8.94 11.25 18.95
N ARG A 101 8.85 12.49 19.40
CA ARG A 101 9.61 13.00 20.56
C ARG A 101 8.98 12.56 21.89
N VAL A 102 7.65 12.50 21.93
CA VAL A 102 6.84 12.13 23.09
C VAL A 102 5.67 11.29 22.59
N LEU A 103 5.38 10.19 23.28
CA LEU A 103 4.20 9.37 23.03
C LEU A 103 3.11 9.76 24.03
N SER A 104 2.19 10.65 23.63
CA SER A 104 1.11 11.18 24.49
C SER A 104 -0.27 10.79 24.00
N ALA A 105 -1.20 10.56 24.93
CA ALA A 105 -2.62 10.38 24.62
C ALA A 105 -3.33 11.70 24.26
N ASP A 106 -2.67 12.85 24.42
CA ASP A 106 -3.23 14.14 24.00
C ASP A 106 -3.15 14.34 22.48
N ASP A 107 -2.20 13.65 21.82
CA ASP A 107 -2.01 13.68 20.36
C ASP A 107 -2.72 12.50 19.67
N ILE A 108 -3.24 12.72 18.46
CA ILE A 108 -3.95 11.69 17.66
C ILE A 108 -3.02 10.52 17.33
N THR A 109 -1.80 10.81 16.83
CA THR A 109 -0.82 9.78 16.46
C THR A 109 -0.39 9.01 17.70
N GLY A 110 -0.18 9.72 18.81
CA GLY A 110 0.15 9.09 20.09
C GLY A 110 -0.96 8.16 20.59
N ARG A 111 -2.24 8.56 20.52
CA ARG A 111 -3.37 7.68 20.85
C ARG A 111 -3.44 6.45 19.97
N ILE A 112 -3.27 6.59 18.66
CA ILE A 112 -3.22 5.46 17.72
C ILE A 112 -2.12 4.48 18.14
N CYS A 113 -0.90 4.98 18.34
CA CYS A 113 0.24 4.16 18.74
C CYS A 113 0.01 3.45 20.08
N LEU A 114 -0.49 4.17 21.09
CA LEU A 114 -0.80 3.61 22.41
C LEU A 114 -1.91 2.55 22.34
N ARG A 115 -2.95 2.77 21.54
CA ARG A 115 -4.04 1.79 21.34
C ARG A 115 -3.55 0.54 20.60
N CYS A 116 -2.74 0.68 19.56
CA CYS A 116 -2.12 -0.46 18.89
C CYS A 116 -1.24 -1.26 19.84
N ALA A 117 -0.37 -0.60 20.61
CA ALA A 117 0.52 -1.25 21.55
C ALA A 117 -0.23 -2.00 22.66
N THR A 118 -1.25 -1.38 23.26
CA THR A 118 -2.07 -1.98 24.34
C THR A 118 -2.91 -3.17 23.87
N ASN A 119 -3.29 -3.21 22.59
CA ASN A 119 -4.08 -4.29 22.00
C ASN A 119 -3.23 -5.32 21.24
N ALA A 120 -1.90 -5.24 21.34
CA ALA A 120 -0.96 -6.12 20.62
C ALA A 120 -1.22 -6.17 19.10
N ILE A 121 -1.40 -4.99 18.50
CA ILE A 121 -1.55 -4.78 17.06
C ILE A 121 -0.24 -4.22 16.50
N ALA A 122 0.45 -5.01 15.69
CA ALA A 122 1.62 -4.54 14.96
C ALA A 122 1.19 -3.73 13.73
N VAL A 123 1.99 -2.74 13.33
CA VAL A 123 1.70 -1.90 12.16
C VAL A 123 2.91 -1.89 11.24
N HIS A 124 2.66 -2.16 9.96
CA HIS A 124 3.67 -2.13 8.91
C HIS A 124 3.25 -1.17 7.80
N SER A 125 4.07 -0.18 7.51
CA SER A 125 3.87 0.81 6.46
C SER A 125 4.54 0.37 5.16
N LEU A 126 3.85 0.54 4.04
CA LEU A 126 4.40 0.29 2.71
C LEU A 126 4.84 1.57 2.00
N SER A 127 4.08 2.66 2.15
CA SER A 127 4.32 3.96 1.51
C SER A 127 4.70 3.83 0.02
N SER A 128 5.62 4.67 -0.47
CA SER A 128 6.11 4.62 -1.85
C SER A 128 6.80 3.31 -2.22
N ALA A 129 7.21 2.44 -1.28
CA ALA A 129 7.75 1.12 -1.65
C ALA A 129 6.71 0.28 -2.40
N CYS A 130 5.42 0.45 -2.09
CA CYS A 130 4.33 -0.27 -2.76
C CYS A 130 4.07 0.24 -4.18
N THR A 131 4.16 1.56 -4.41
CA THR A 131 3.97 2.15 -5.74
C THR A 131 5.22 2.01 -6.59
N ASN A 132 6.40 2.14 -5.99
CA ASN A 132 7.64 2.13 -6.74
C ASN A 132 8.10 0.72 -7.11
N ALA A 133 7.68 -0.32 -6.39
CA ALA A 133 8.09 -1.69 -6.69
C ALA A 133 7.56 -2.18 -8.06
N PRO A 134 8.28 -3.06 -8.75
CA PRO A 134 7.80 -3.70 -9.97
C PRO A 134 6.55 -4.54 -9.69
N GLY A 135 5.56 -4.43 -10.56
CA GLY A 135 4.24 -5.02 -10.37
C GLY A 135 3.48 -4.41 -9.18
N GLY A 136 3.90 -3.25 -8.67
CA GLY A 136 3.32 -2.59 -7.51
C GLY A 136 1.92 -2.04 -7.74
N LEU A 137 1.44 -1.21 -6.80
CA LEU A 137 0.10 -0.65 -6.87
C LEU A 137 -0.14 0.17 -8.15
N THR A 138 0.82 1.00 -8.54
CA THR A 138 0.71 1.84 -9.75
C THR A 138 0.86 1.04 -11.04
N ASP A 139 1.61 -0.08 -11.02
CA ASP A 139 1.64 -1.00 -12.17
C ASP A 139 0.28 -1.66 -12.37
N TRP A 140 -0.35 -2.12 -11.29
CA TRP A 140 -1.70 -2.69 -11.33
C TRP A 140 -2.71 -1.67 -11.85
N LEU A 141 -2.66 -0.42 -11.37
CA LEU A 141 -3.57 0.63 -11.81
C LEU A 141 -3.38 0.93 -13.29
N ALA A 142 -2.14 1.17 -13.73
CA ALA A 142 -1.83 1.47 -15.13
C ALA A 142 -2.24 0.32 -16.07
N ALA A 143 -1.93 -0.92 -15.71
CA ALA A 143 -2.30 -2.10 -16.51
C ALA A 143 -3.83 -2.33 -16.58
N SER A 144 -4.59 -1.79 -15.62
CA SER A 144 -6.05 -1.87 -15.62
C SER A 144 -6.72 -0.89 -16.60
N LEU A 145 -5.99 0.11 -17.12
CA LEU A 145 -6.55 1.13 -18.00
C LEU A 145 -6.63 0.70 -19.46
N ALA A 146 -5.57 0.05 -19.94
CA ALA A 146 -5.46 -0.42 -21.31
C ALA A 146 -4.38 -1.50 -21.45
N PRO A 147 -4.48 -2.41 -22.43
CA PRO A 147 -3.38 -3.28 -22.79
C PRO A 147 -2.19 -2.45 -23.28
N GLY A 148 -0.99 -2.73 -22.77
CA GLY A 148 0.20 -1.95 -23.10
C GLY A 148 1.42 -2.37 -22.31
N THR A 149 2.50 -1.63 -22.51
CA THR A 149 3.72 -1.73 -21.71
C THR A 149 3.70 -0.65 -20.65
N VAL A 150 3.92 -1.02 -19.39
CA VAL A 150 4.01 -0.09 -18.26
C VAL A 150 5.47 0.05 -17.85
N SER A 151 5.93 1.29 -17.65
CA SER A 151 7.29 1.58 -17.19
C SER A 151 7.31 2.77 -16.20
N PRO A 152 8.31 2.83 -15.29
CA PRO A 152 8.44 3.96 -14.37
C PRO A 152 8.77 5.27 -15.10
N ILE A 153 8.24 6.39 -14.61
CA ILE A 153 8.60 7.73 -15.12
C ILE A 153 10.02 8.07 -14.69
N SER A 154 10.32 7.88 -13.41
CA SER A 154 11.66 8.06 -12.84
C SER A 154 12.17 6.71 -12.35
N ALA A 155 12.96 6.04 -13.19
CA ALA A 155 13.47 4.70 -12.90
C ALA A 155 14.42 4.69 -11.68
N HIS A 156 14.31 3.65 -10.87
CA HIS A 156 15.25 3.38 -9.78
C HIS A 156 16.59 2.90 -10.37
N PRO A 157 17.75 3.41 -9.90
CA PRO A 157 19.05 3.12 -10.52
C PRO A 157 19.48 1.65 -10.43
N GLU A 158 19.05 0.93 -9.41
CA GLU A 158 19.55 -0.43 -9.11
C GLU A 158 18.51 -1.54 -9.25
N VAL A 159 17.23 -1.21 -9.45
CA VAL A 159 16.14 -2.20 -9.44
C VAL A 159 15.32 -2.04 -10.71
N GLU A 160 15.47 -3.00 -11.62
CA GLU A 160 14.76 -3.02 -12.90
C GLU A 160 13.24 -2.98 -12.70
N GLY A 161 12.56 -2.12 -13.48
CA GLY A 161 11.12 -1.92 -13.41
C GLY A 161 10.63 -1.14 -12.18
N ALA A 162 11.50 -0.83 -11.22
CA ALA A 162 11.15 -0.01 -10.07
C ALA A 162 11.35 1.48 -10.37
N GLY A 163 10.62 2.35 -9.67
CA GLY A 163 10.76 3.79 -9.82
C GLY A 163 9.46 4.55 -9.55
N GLU A 164 9.53 5.87 -9.56
CA GLU A 164 8.38 6.74 -9.26
C GLU A 164 7.46 6.89 -10.48
N GLY A 165 6.15 6.88 -10.20
CA GLY A 165 5.07 7.06 -11.16
C GLY A 165 5.07 6.04 -12.31
N ARG A 166 4.11 6.13 -13.23
CA ARG A 166 4.02 5.20 -14.38
C ARG A 166 3.63 5.88 -15.68
N VAL A 167 4.23 5.40 -16.77
CA VAL A 167 3.81 5.64 -18.15
C VAL A 167 3.25 4.34 -18.70
N LEU A 168 2.06 4.43 -19.28
CA LEU A 168 1.44 3.33 -20.02
C LEU A 168 1.55 3.63 -21.53
N ASP A 169 2.37 2.86 -22.22
CA ASP A 169 2.42 2.82 -23.68
C ASP A 169 1.39 1.79 -24.17
N ALA A 170 0.17 2.28 -24.46
CA ALA A 170 -0.93 1.43 -24.90
C ALA A 170 -0.65 0.80 -26.28
N THR A 171 -1.05 -0.47 -26.47
CA THR A 171 -0.86 -1.18 -27.74
C THR A 171 -1.76 -0.63 -28.85
N GLN A 172 -2.84 0.05 -28.49
CA GLN A 172 -3.77 0.69 -29.42
C GLN A 172 -4.16 2.06 -28.90
N ALA A 173 -4.37 3.00 -29.82
CA ALA A 173 -4.88 4.32 -29.48
C ALA A 173 -6.31 4.21 -28.91
N LEU A 174 -6.53 4.83 -27.75
CA LEU A 174 -7.82 4.86 -27.07
C LEU A 174 -8.31 6.30 -26.96
N PRO A 175 -9.62 6.55 -27.18
CA PRO A 175 -10.17 7.87 -26.93
C PRO A 175 -10.10 8.17 -25.42
N LEU A 176 -9.84 9.42 -25.07
CA LEU A 176 -9.79 9.87 -23.68
C LEU A 176 -11.06 9.48 -22.89
N SER A 177 -12.23 9.50 -23.53
CA SER A 177 -13.49 9.09 -22.93
C SER A 177 -13.50 7.63 -22.46
N ALA A 178 -12.83 6.73 -23.18
CA ALA A 178 -12.71 5.33 -22.78
C ALA A 178 -11.81 5.21 -21.54
N LEU A 179 -10.68 5.93 -21.50
CA LEU A 179 -9.80 5.95 -20.33
C LEU A 179 -10.49 6.52 -19.08
N ILE A 180 -11.27 7.60 -19.24
CA ILE A 180 -12.07 8.17 -18.15
C ILE A 180 -13.08 7.16 -17.63
N TYR A 181 -13.78 6.46 -18.53
CA TYR A 181 -14.73 5.42 -18.16
C TYR A 181 -14.04 4.30 -17.38
N GLN A 182 -12.93 3.76 -17.91
CA GLN A 182 -12.17 2.70 -17.24
C GLN A 182 -11.67 3.14 -15.87
N LEU A 183 -11.12 4.35 -15.73
CA LEU A 183 -10.67 4.89 -14.44
C LEU A 183 -11.81 4.98 -13.43
N LYS A 184 -12.99 5.45 -13.84
CA LYS A 184 -14.16 5.53 -12.96
C LYS A 184 -14.63 4.15 -12.52
N GLU A 185 -14.62 3.17 -13.42
CA GLU A 185 -14.99 1.79 -13.11
C GLU A 185 -13.96 1.12 -12.20
N VAL A 186 -12.67 1.27 -12.46
CA VAL A 186 -11.61 0.67 -11.62
C VAL A 186 -11.57 1.30 -10.23
N LEU A 187 -11.68 2.63 -10.14
CA LEU A 187 -11.58 3.38 -8.88
C LEU A 187 -12.92 3.52 -8.16
N GLN A 188 -14.04 3.18 -8.80
CA GLN A 188 -15.40 3.35 -8.30
C GLN A 188 -15.71 4.80 -7.86
N VAL A 189 -15.27 5.79 -8.67
CA VAL A 189 -15.45 7.23 -8.38
C VAL A 189 -16.43 7.90 -9.34
N HIS A 190 -17.23 8.84 -8.81
CA HIS A 190 -18.20 9.59 -9.61
C HIS A 190 -17.56 10.70 -10.46
N HIS A 191 -16.52 11.33 -9.93
CA HIS A 191 -15.89 12.52 -10.52
C HIS A 191 -14.38 12.30 -10.69
N LEU A 192 -13.86 12.72 -11.84
CA LEU A 192 -12.43 12.79 -12.13
C LEU A 192 -12.11 14.23 -12.55
N ARG A 193 -10.96 14.74 -12.12
CA ARG A 193 -10.42 16.01 -12.59
C ARG A 193 -9.30 15.71 -13.57
N LEU A 194 -9.39 16.28 -14.76
CA LEU A 194 -8.41 16.08 -15.82
C LEU A 194 -7.73 17.40 -16.11
N ALA A 195 -6.40 17.37 -16.20
CA ALA A 195 -5.59 18.43 -16.75
C ALA A 195 -5.05 17.93 -18.09
N LEU A 196 -5.52 18.53 -19.18
CA LEU A 196 -5.01 18.22 -20.51
C LEU A 196 -3.81 19.11 -20.79
N GLY A 197 -2.65 18.50 -21.00
CA GLY A 197 -1.51 19.21 -21.55
C GLY A 197 -1.85 19.62 -22.97
N VAL A 198 -2.07 20.91 -23.20
CA VAL A 198 -2.19 21.45 -24.55
C VAL A 198 -0.78 21.57 -25.10
N SER A 199 -0.28 20.53 -25.78
CA SER A 199 0.76 20.75 -26.78
C SER A 199 0.08 21.42 -27.97
N VAL A 200 0.45 22.66 -28.28
CA VAL A 200 0.11 23.27 -29.56
C VAL A 200 0.96 22.55 -30.62
N ASP A 201 0.47 21.42 -31.13
CA ASP A 201 0.67 20.92 -32.51
C ASP A 201 -0.32 19.77 -32.82
N GLU A 202 -0.92 19.78 -34.02
CA GLU A 202 -2.23 19.18 -34.35
C GLU A 202 -2.24 17.66 -34.68
N GLN A 203 -1.15 16.90 -34.51
CA GLN A 203 -1.06 15.59 -35.19
C GLN A 203 -0.82 14.29 -34.40
N SER A 204 -0.61 14.21 -33.08
CA SER A 204 -0.42 12.88 -32.44
C SER A 204 -0.56 12.86 -30.91
N PHE A 205 -1.54 12.12 -30.39
CA PHE A 205 -1.57 11.70 -28.97
C PHE A 205 -1.06 10.26 -28.86
N ALA A 206 0.11 10.07 -28.28
CA ALA A 206 0.71 8.75 -28.05
C ALA A 206 1.12 8.47 -26.59
N LYS A 207 0.98 9.41 -25.65
CA LYS A 207 1.48 9.23 -24.27
C LYS A 207 0.52 9.80 -23.22
N ALA A 208 0.16 8.96 -22.25
CA ALA A 208 -0.51 9.36 -21.01
C ALA A 208 0.44 9.12 -19.82
N GLN A 209 0.46 10.03 -18.85
CA GLN A 209 1.34 9.98 -17.69
C GLN A 209 0.50 10.10 -16.40
N GLU A 210 0.73 9.23 -15.43
CA GLU A 210 0.08 9.26 -14.11
C GLU A 210 1.13 9.47 -13.02
N CYS A 211 0.85 10.40 -12.10
CA CYS A 211 1.64 10.65 -10.90
C CYS A 211 0.66 10.68 -9.72
N CYS A 212 0.75 9.67 -8.85
CA CYS A 212 0.02 9.61 -7.59
C CYS A 212 0.91 10.14 -6.46
#